data_AF-A0A660TQ73-F1
#
_entry.id   AF-A0A660TQ73-F1
#
_cell.length_a   1.000
_cell.length_b   1.000
_cell.length_c   1.000
_cell.angle_alpha   90.00
_cell.angle_beta   90.00
_cell.angle_gamma   90.00
#
_symmetry.space_group_name_H-M   'P 1'
#
loop_
_entity.id
_entity.type
_entity.pdbx_description
1 polymer ?
#
loop_
_entity_poly.entity_id
_entity_poly.type
_entity_poly.pdbx_seq_one_letter_code
_entity_poly.pdbx_strand_id
1 'polypeptide(L)'
;MLQDKKEELVSNLNTIYALLMKILIIEEHENEALRIEDYDNFYEYIQHEGSIMNEVKSIMSGIVPDLMYHKDDPEVKSILSSIEELNEKILEKNIDFQNDVKGRIDSIKRKLTSLNNYMPSSLNVSTILNIRA
;
A
#
# COMPACT_ATOMS: atom_id res chain seq x y z
N MET A 1 -29.08 -14.05 21.87
CA MET A 1 -28.12 -13.06 22.41
C MET A 1 -26.67 -13.48 22.23
N LEU A 2 -26.19 -14.59 22.84
CA LEU A 2 -24.80 -15.05 22.62
C LEU A 2 -24.56 -15.64 21.21
N GLN A 3 -25.54 -16.38 20.68
CA GLN A 3 -25.49 -16.91 19.31
C GLN A 3 -25.49 -15.76 18.28
N ASP A 4 -26.41 -14.80 18.41
CA ASP A 4 -26.52 -13.63 17.52
C ASP A 4 -25.21 -12.81 17.48
N LYS A 5 -24.53 -12.65 18.63
CA LYS A 5 -23.22 -12.01 18.72
C LYS A 5 -22.11 -12.78 18.01
N LYS A 6 -22.13 -14.12 18.09
CA LYS A 6 -21.20 -14.96 17.34
C LYS A 6 -21.43 -14.79 15.83
N GLU A 7 -22.67 -14.82 15.38
CA GLU A 7 -23.01 -14.68 13.96
C GLU A 7 -22.58 -13.31 13.41
N GLU A 8 -22.81 -12.24 14.17
CA GLU A 8 -22.33 -10.90 13.84
C GLU A 8 -20.80 -10.83 13.80
N LEU A 9 -20.11 -11.43 14.78
CA LEU A 9 -18.65 -11.52 14.81
C LEU A 9 -18.11 -12.24 13.57
N VAL A 10 -18.67 -13.40 13.22
CA VAL A 10 -18.27 -14.17 12.03
C VAL A 10 -18.49 -13.35 10.76
N SER A 11 -19.62 -12.64 10.64
CA SER A 11 -19.90 -11.75 9.51
C SER A 11 -18.86 -10.63 9.40
N ASN A 12 -18.51 -9.99 10.51
CA ASN A 12 -17.50 -8.93 10.55
C ASN A 12 -16.10 -9.46 10.20
N LEU A 13 -15.71 -10.62 10.70
CA LEU A 13 -14.44 -11.26 10.36
C LEU A 13 -14.37 -11.62 8.87
N ASN A 14 -15.44 -12.15 8.29
CA ASN A 14 -15.51 -12.41 6.85
C ASN A 14 -15.42 -11.12 6.03
N THR A 15 -15.99 -10.02 6.54
CA THR A 15 -15.89 -8.70 5.91
C THR A 15 -14.44 -8.21 5.92
N ILE A 16 -13.74 -8.32 7.06
CA ILE A 16 -12.31 -7.99 7.17
C ILE A 16 -11.49 -8.83 6.19
N TYR A 17 -11.71 -10.15 6.15
CA TYR A 17 -11.03 -11.04 5.21
C TYR A 17 -11.20 -10.59 3.75
N ALA A 18 -12.44 -10.25 3.35
CA ALA A 18 -12.73 -9.76 2.01
C ALA A 18 -12.06 -8.40 1.71
N LEU A 19 -11.98 -7.49 2.69
CA LEU A 19 -11.27 -6.22 2.55
C LEU A 19 -9.76 -6.42 2.38
N LEU A 20 -9.14 -7.34 3.13
CA LEU A 20 -7.72 -7.69 2.98
C LEU A 20 -7.44 -8.33 1.61
N MET A 21 -8.33 -9.18 1.11
CA MET A 21 -8.24 -9.69 -0.26
C MET A 21 -8.27 -8.58 -1.32
N LYS A 22 -9.05 -7.51 -1.11
CA LYS A 22 -9.06 -6.35 -2.01
C LYS A 22 -7.74 -5.60 -1.97
N ILE A 23 -7.11 -5.46 -0.80
CA ILE A 23 -5.78 -4.82 -0.68
C ILE A 23 -4.75 -5.56 -1.54
N LEU A 24 -4.73 -6.90 -1.50
CA LEU A 24 -3.81 -7.67 -2.35
C LEU A 24 -3.97 -7.40 -3.86
N ILE A 25 -5.20 -7.13 -4.31
CA ILE A 25 -5.51 -6.78 -5.69
C ILE A 25 -5.05 -5.34 -5.99
N ILE A 26 -5.27 -4.42 -5.06
CA ILE A 26 -4.81 -3.02 -5.19
C ILE A 26 -3.29 -2.98 -5.29
N GLU A 27 -2.55 -3.72 -4.45
CA GLU A 27 -1.08 -3.80 -4.54
C GLU A 27 -0.60 -4.28 -5.93
N GLU A 28 -1.32 -5.21 -6.56
CA GLU A 28 -1.00 -5.65 -7.92
C GLU A 28 -1.18 -4.53 -8.95
N HIS A 29 -2.23 -3.71 -8.78
CA HIS A 29 -2.46 -2.53 -9.61
C HIS A 29 -1.46 -1.40 -9.34
N GLU A 30 -1.05 -1.19 -8.09
CA GLU A 30 0.00 -0.23 -7.72
C GLU A 30 1.33 -0.57 -8.36
N ASN A 31 1.73 -1.84 -8.28
CA ASN A 31 2.94 -2.34 -8.93
C ASN A 31 2.90 -2.14 -10.44
N GLU A 32 1.75 -2.43 -11.06
CA GLU A 32 1.59 -2.24 -12.51
C GLU A 32 1.65 -0.76 -12.89
N ALA A 33 0.92 0.11 -12.19
CA ALA A 33 0.93 1.55 -12.41
C ALA A 33 2.34 2.12 -12.29
N LEU A 34 3.10 1.71 -11.27
CA LEU A 34 4.50 2.10 -11.11
C LEU A 34 5.40 1.57 -12.25
N ARG A 35 5.12 0.38 -12.77
CA ARG A 35 5.87 -0.23 -13.88
C ARG A 35 5.69 0.54 -15.18
N ILE A 36 4.47 1.02 -15.46
CA ILE A 36 4.16 1.81 -16.66
C ILE A 36 4.31 3.32 -16.46
N GLU A 37 4.83 3.75 -15.30
CA GLU A 37 5.04 5.16 -14.94
C GLU A 37 3.74 5.99 -14.91
N ASP A 38 2.62 5.34 -14.61
CA ASP A 38 1.31 5.97 -14.43
C ASP A 38 1.11 6.40 -12.98
N TYR A 39 1.71 7.55 -12.64
CA TYR A 39 1.75 8.06 -11.27
C TYR A 39 0.41 8.56 -10.75
N ASP A 40 -0.52 8.95 -11.65
CA ASP A 40 -1.85 9.40 -11.26
C ASP A 40 -2.68 8.23 -10.72
N ASN A 41 -2.75 7.12 -11.49
CA ASN A 41 -3.43 5.90 -11.04
C ASN A 41 -2.73 5.29 -9.83
N PHE A 42 -1.39 5.31 -9.80
CA PHE A 42 -0.63 4.87 -8.64
C PHE A 42 -1.04 5.61 -7.35
N TYR A 43 -1.18 6.94 -7.43
CA TYR A 43 -1.62 7.73 -6.28
C TYR A 43 -3.06 7.40 -5.87
N GLU A 44 -3.98 7.22 -6.83
CA GLU A 44 -5.36 6.83 -6.54
C GLU A 44 -5.45 5.47 -5.84
N TYR A 45 -4.64 4.49 -6.26
CA TYR A 45 -4.60 3.17 -5.63
C TYR A 45 -4.14 3.24 -4.17
N ILE A 46 -3.09 3.99 -3.86
CA ILE A 46 -2.63 4.20 -2.48
C ILE A 46 -3.72 4.84 -1.61
N GLN A 47 -4.43 5.85 -2.14
CA GLN A 47 -5.54 6.46 -1.41
C GLN A 47 -6.65 5.45 -1.11
N HIS A 48 -6.95 4.59 -2.06
CA HIS A 48 -7.97 3.56 -1.91
C HIS A 48 -7.54 2.48 -0.90
N GLU A 49 -6.28 2.01 -0.95
CA GLU A 49 -5.70 1.11 0.04
C GLU A 49 -5.84 1.70 1.46
N GLY A 50 -5.45 2.97 1.63
CA GLY A 50 -5.56 3.69 2.90
C GLY A 50 -7.00 3.78 3.42
N SER A 51 -7.98 3.98 2.53
CA SER A 51 -9.40 3.97 2.89
C SER A 51 -9.85 2.60 3.40
N ILE A 52 -9.46 1.52 2.71
CA ILE A 52 -9.81 0.15 3.11
C ILE A 52 -9.17 -0.20 4.46
N MET A 53 -7.90 0.17 4.68
CA MET A 53 -7.22 -0.08 5.95
C MET A 53 -7.89 0.66 7.13
N ASN A 54 -8.42 1.87 6.90
CA ASN A 54 -9.20 2.58 7.91
C ASN A 54 -10.52 1.86 8.22
N GLU A 55 -11.18 1.29 7.22
CA GLU A 55 -12.39 0.49 7.39
C GLU A 55 -12.11 -0.79 8.18
N VAL A 56 -11.07 -1.54 7.82
CA VAL A 56 -10.61 -2.73 8.56
C VAL A 56 -10.35 -2.39 10.02
N LYS A 57 -9.61 -1.31 10.29
CA LYS A 57 -9.32 -0.85 11.64
C LYS A 57 -10.59 -0.50 12.43
N SER A 58 -11.55 0.15 11.79
CA SER A 58 -12.84 0.49 12.40
C SER A 58 -13.61 -0.76 12.80
N ILE A 59 -13.77 -1.72 11.88
CA ILE A 59 -14.47 -2.98 12.15
C ILE A 59 -13.76 -3.75 13.27
N MET A 60 -12.44 -3.90 13.17
CA MET A 60 -11.62 -4.58 14.19
C MET A 60 -11.85 -3.99 15.57
N SER A 61 -11.84 -2.66 15.69
CA SER A 61 -12.06 -1.99 16.98
C SER A 61 -13.44 -2.28 17.60
N GLY A 62 -14.46 -2.49 16.76
CA GLY A 62 -15.80 -2.84 17.18
C GLY A 62 -15.95 -4.28 17.65
N ILE A 63 -15.19 -5.22 17.06
CA ILE A 63 -15.33 -6.66 17.35
C ILE A 63 -14.40 -7.20 18.43
N VAL A 64 -13.39 -6.43 18.87
CA VAL A 64 -12.46 -6.84 19.95
C VAL A 64 -13.16 -7.39 21.20
N PRO A 65 -14.25 -6.76 21.72
CA PRO A 65 -14.95 -7.30 22.88
C PRO A 65 -15.52 -8.70 22.63
N ASP A 66 -16.17 -8.92 21.49
CA ASP A 66 -16.81 -10.21 21.18
C ASP A 66 -15.76 -11.30 20.84
N LEU A 67 -14.64 -10.92 20.23
CA LEU A 67 -13.48 -11.80 20.03
C LEU A 67 -12.96 -12.39 21.34
N MET A 68 -12.94 -11.61 22.42
CA MET A 68 -12.47 -12.10 23.73
C MET A 68 -13.33 -13.25 24.28
N TYR A 69 -14.62 -13.28 23.94
CA TYR A 69 -15.56 -14.31 24.37
C TYR A 69 -15.58 -15.53 23.44
N HIS A 70 -15.26 -15.36 22.16
CA HIS A 70 -15.39 -16.39 21.13
C HIS A 70 -14.06 -16.85 20.51
N LYS A 71 -12.91 -16.39 21.00
CA LYS A 71 -11.57 -16.72 20.45
C LYS A 71 -11.26 -18.22 20.33
N ASP A 72 -11.84 -19.05 21.19
CA ASP A 72 -11.62 -20.50 21.23
C ASP A 72 -12.68 -21.26 20.41
N ASP A 73 -13.65 -20.57 19.82
CA ASP A 73 -14.60 -21.15 18.89
C ASP A 73 -13.86 -21.58 17.60
N PRO A 74 -14.03 -22.84 17.13
CA PRO A 74 -13.28 -23.36 15.98
C PRO A 74 -13.45 -22.56 14.69
N GLU A 75 -14.64 -22.03 14.43
CA GLU A 75 -14.95 -21.28 13.22
C GLU A 75 -14.29 -19.89 13.27
N VAL A 76 -14.45 -19.19 14.40
CA VAL A 76 -13.80 -17.88 14.64
C VAL A 76 -12.28 -18.02 14.52
N LYS A 77 -11.71 -19.05 15.15
CA LYS A 77 -10.27 -19.33 15.10
C LYS A 77 -9.79 -19.60 13.68
N SER A 78 -10.53 -20.37 12.90
CA SER A 78 -10.19 -20.65 11.50
C SER A 78 -10.14 -19.37 10.67
N ILE A 79 -11.13 -18.48 10.81
CA ILE A 79 -11.19 -17.23 10.05
C ILE A 79 -10.06 -16.28 10.48
N LEU A 80 -9.79 -16.20 11.79
CA LEU A 80 -8.66 -15.40 12.31
C LEU A 80 -7.32 -15.86 11.73
N SER A 81 -7.06 -17.17 11.69
CA SER A 81 -5.84 -17.69 11.08
C SER A 81 -5.74 -17.32 9.60
N SER A 82 -6.84 -17.38 8.85
CA SER A 82 -6.85 -16.94 7.45
C SER A 82 -6.62 -15.42 7.29
N ILE A 83 -7.11 -14.61 8.25
CA ILE A 83 -6.84 -13.16 8.29
C ILE A 83 -5.37 -12.89 8.62
N GLU A 84 -4.78 -13.63 9.56
CA GLU A 84 -3.36 -13.54 9.93
C GLU A 84 -2.46 -13.86 8.73
N GLU A 85 -2.71 -14.99 8.06
CA GLU A 85 -1.98 -15.39 6.84
C GLU A 85 -2.08 -14.33 5.73
N LEU A 86 -3.26 -13.74 5.53
CA LEU A 86 -3.42 -12.66 4.54
C LEU A 86 -2.64 -11.40 4.93
N ASN A 87 -2.69 -11.00 6.20
CA ASN A 87 -1.96 -9.84 6.69
C ASN A 87 -0.45 -10.02 6.55
N GLU A 88 0.08 -11.19 6.88
CA GLU A 88 1.50 -11.51 6.68
C GLU A 88 1.89 -11.36 5.22
N LYS A 89 1.08 -11.91 4.31
CA LYS A 89 1.32 -11.80 2.86
C LYS A 89 1.29 -10.36 2.36
N ILE A 90 0.34 -9.54 2.82
CA ILE A 90 0.26 -8.11 2.49
C ILE A 90 1.51 -7.39 3.01
N LEU A 91 1.95 -7.68 4.23
CA LEU A 91 3.15 -7.06 4.80
C LEU A 91 4.42 -7.41 4.01
N GLU A 92 4.58 -8.67 3.61
CA GLU A 92 5.70 -9.10 2.76
C GLU A 92 5.72 -8.35 1.43
N LYS A 93 4.58 -8.32 0.72
CA LYS A 93 4.44 -7.59 -0.55
C LYS A 93 4.72 -6.09 -0.39
N ASN A 94 4.24 -5.48 0.68
CA ASN A 94 4.47 -4.07 0.98
C ASN A 94 5.95 -3.75 1.23
N ILE A 95 6.67 -4.63 1.93
CA ILE A 95 8.12 -4.48 2.15
C ILE A 95 8.87 -4.56 0.81
N ASP A 96 8.54 -5.53 -0.02
CA ASP A 96 9.15 -5.69 -1.35
C ASP A 96 8.87 -4.47 -2.23
N PHE A 97 7.63 -3.98 -2.22
CA PHE A 97 7.21 -2.79 -2.95
C PHE A 97 8.00 -1.54 -2.52
N GLN A 98 8.12 -1.29 -1.21
CA GLN A 98 8.88 -0.17 -0.68
C GLN A 98 10.37 -0.23 -1.08
N ASN A 99 10.95 -1.43 -1.13
CA ASN A 99 12.33 -1.62 -1.58
C ASN A 99 12.49 -1.27 -3.06
N ASP A 100 11.55 -1.66 -3.93
CA ASP A 100 11.58 -1.28 -5.36
C ASP A 100 11.46 0.23 -5.56
N VAL A 101 10.47 0.87 -4.91
CA VAL A 101 10.28 2.32 -4.95
C VAL A 101 11.54 3.06 -4.50
N LYS A 102 12.15 2.63 -3.40
CA LYS A 102 13.40 3.20 -2.90
C LYS A 102 14.54 3.04 -3.91
N GLY A 103 14.69 1.87 -4.52
CA GLY A 103 15.70 1.62 -5.55
C GLY A 103 15.55 2.53 -6.77
N ARG A 104 14.31 2.78 -7.21
CA ARG A 104 13.99 3.72 -8.29
C ARG A 104 14.34 5.16 -7.91
N ILE A 105 13.95 5.60 -6.73
CA ILE A 105 14.28 6.94 -6.20
C ILE A 105 15.80 7.14 -6.17
N ASP A 106 16.56 6.16 -5.69
CA ASP A 106 18.03 6.26 -5.63
C ASP A 106 18.66 6.31 -7.02
N SER A 107 18.09 5.58 -7.99
CA SER A 107 18.50 5.65 -9.40
C SER A 107 18.27 7.04 -10.00
N ILE A 108 17.10 7.63 -9.76
CA ILE A 108 16.76 8.99 -10.21
C ILE A 108 17.70 10.02 -9.55
N LYS A 109 17.93 9.93 -8.24
CA LYS A 109 18.87 10.80 -7.53
C LYS A 109 20.27 10.74 -8.13
N ARG A 110 20.79 9.54 -8.44
CA ARG A 110 22.09 9.40 -9.12
C ARG A 110 22.11 10.09 -10.47
N LYS A 111 21.09 9.88 -11.31
CA LYS A 111 20.96 10.55 -12.62
C LYS A 111 20.92 12.07 -12.50
N LEU A 112 20.15 12.60 -11.53
CA LEU A 112 20.08 14.04 -11.25
C LEU A 112 21.42 14.61 -10.79
N THR A 113 22.13 13.91 -9.90
CA THR A 113 23.48 14.32 -9.47
C THR A 113 24.45 14.34 -10.64
N SER A 114 24.41 13.33 -11.52
CA SER A 114 25.22 13.33 -12.74
C SER A 114 24.90 14.52 -13.64
N LEU A 115 23.62 14.80 -13.90
CA LEU A 115 23.20 15.95 -14.71
C LEU A 115 23.67 17.29 -14.10
N ASN A 116 23.56 17.45 -12.79
CA ASN A 116 24.01 18.65 -12.08
C ASN A 116 25.54 18.85 -12.22
N ASN A 117 26.31 17.76 -12.23
CA ASN A 117 27.76 17.82 -12.43
C ASN A 117 28.15 18.16 -13.89
N TYR A 118 27.27 17.89 -14.87
CA TYR A 118 27.47 18.23 -16.28
C TYR A 118 26.94 19.63 -16.68
N MET A 119 26.15 20.29 -15.82
CA MET A 119 25.78 21.69 -15.95
C MET A 119 26.68 22.54 -15.05
N PRO A 120 27.88 22.95 -15.49
CA PRO A 120 28.64 23.93 -14.73
C PRO A 120 27.79 25.20 -14.63
N SER A 121 27.87 25.87 -13.49
CA SER A 121 27.21 27.13 -13.10
C SER A 121 27.57 28.33 -14.00
N SER A 122 28.03 28.08 -15.23
CA SER A 122 28.59 29.02 -16.19
C SER A 122 28.03 28.80 -17.60
N LEU A 123 26.72 28.56 -17.74
CA LEU A 123 26.03 29.05 -18.94
C LEU A 123 25.71 30.52 -18.69
N ASN A 124 26.75 31.35 -18.86
CA ASN A 124 26.58 32.79 -18.99
C ASN A 124 25.81 33.01 -20.30
N VAL A 125 24.49 33.21 -20.20
CA VAL A 125 23.57 33.43 -21.35
C VAL A 125 24.04 34.61 -22.23
N SER A 126 24.94 35.45 -21.72
CA SER A 126 25.61 36.53 -22.46
C SER A 126 26.53 36.07 -23.61
N THR A 127 27.02 34.83 -23.65
CA THR A 127 27.96 34.39 -24.71
C THR A 127 27.26 33.77 -25.93
N ILE A 128 25.95 33.55 -25.88
CA ILE A 128 25.16 33.04 -27.03
C ILE A 128 24.77 34.19 -27.99
N LEU A 129 24.93 35.45 -27.58
CA LEU A 129 24.58 36.64 -28.38
C LEU A 129 25.71 37.18 -29.27
N ASN A 130 26.63 36.34 -29.77
CA ASN A 130 27.65 36.81 -30.72
C ASN A 130 27.96 35.86 -31.87
N ILE A 131 26.94 35.16 -32.37
CA ILE A 131 26.98 34.52 -33.70
C ILE A 131 25.96 35.23 -34.59
N ARG A 132 26.25 36.50 -34.94
CA ARG A 132 25.80 37.23 -36.14
C ARG A 132 26.15 38.72 -35.99
N ALA A 133 27.34 39.08 -36.43
CA ALA A 133 27.69 40.38 -36.99
C ALA A 133 28.58 40.12 -38.21
#